data_AF-A0AAU2EUK3-F1
#
_entry.id   AF-A0AAU2EUK3-F1
#
_cell.length_a   1.000
_cell.length_b   1.000
_cell.length_c   1.000
_cell.angle_alpha   90.00
_cell.angle_beta   90.00
_cell.angle_gamma   90.00
#
_symmetry.space_group_name_H-M   'P 1'
#
loop_
_entity.id
_entity.type
_entity.pdbx_description
1 polymer ?
#
loop_
_entity_poly.entity_id
_entity_poly.type
_entity_poly.pdbx_seq_one_letter_code
_entity_poly.pdbx_strand_id
1 'polypeptide(L)'
;MKRRVRIRRASLVLGSAIALLVAFPGTALAAPPAALPANADSTEQTYQPAYDYDTDGCYSTPAIGPTGTLNGGLNPTGALNGSCRDASDLDNTNGYSRYKCNNGWCAIIYGLYFEKDQALAGSSIGGHRHDWEHVVVWVQNNVAQYVSTSNHGSFSIYDRSQVRWDGTHPKIVYHKDGISTHCFRLANTNDEPPENHKGTWQFPALVGWNGYPSGIRDILTSANWGSANFGLKDGSFNSHLAAAMPAGITFDPNA
;
A
#
# COMPACT_ATOMS: atom_id res chain seq x y z
N MET A 1 15.10 75.97 53.13
CA MET A 1 13.90 75.74 52.28
C MET A 1 14.35 75.43 50.86
N LYS A 2 13.76 74.39 50.23
CA LYS A 2 14.01 73.82 48.87
C LYS A 2 15.11 72.76 48.73
N ARG A 3 14.73 71.50 49.03
CA ARG A 3 15.31 70.27 48.48
C ARG A 3 15.23 70.29 46.94
N ARG A 4 16.31 69.95 46.22
CA ARG A 4 16.25 69.56 44.81
C ARG A 4 16.55 68.07 44.69
N VAL A 5 15.54 67.33 44.24
CA VAL A 5 15.61 65.93 43.80
C VAL A 5 15.61 65.93 42.28
N ARG A 6 16.55 65.21 41.64
CA ARG A 6 16.44 64.72 40.25
C ARG A 6 17.21 63.39 40.16
N ILE A 7 16.53 62.27 40.41
CA ILE A 7 15.90 61.36 39.43
C ILE A 7 16.93 60.74 38.48
N ARG A 8 17.36 59.51 38.82
CA ARG A 8 18.04 58.57 37.92
C ARG A 8 17.04 58.17 36.83
N ARG A 9 17.40 58.34 35.55
CA ARG A 9 16.69 57.71 34.42
C ARG A 9 17.22 56.29 34.27
N ALA A 10 16.46 55.30 34.75
CA ALA A 10 16.63 53.92 34.34
C ALA A 10 15.74 53.69 33.11
N SER A 11 16.35 53.44 31.96
CA SER A 11 15.65 53.08 30.74
C SER A 11 15.21 51.61 30.87
N LEU A 12 13.92 51.38 31.14
CA LEU A 12 13.28 50.08 30.97
C LEU A 12 12.94 49.91 29.49
N VAL A 13 13.68 49.05 28.80
CA VAL A 13 13.28 48.52 27.50
C VAL A 13 12.51 47.23 27.76
N LEU A 14 11.18 47.31 27.81
CA LEU A 14 10.33 46.13 27.69
C LEU A 14 10.14 45.86 26.19
N GLY A 15 10.90 44.90 25.66
CA GLY A 15 10.64 44.32 24.35
C GLY A 15 9.58 43.23 24.50
N SER A 16 8.37 43.49 24.01
CA SER A 16 7.33 42.47 23.88
C SER A 16 7.22 42.07 22.42
N ALA A 17 7.93 41.01 22.02
CA ALA A 17 7.69 40.36 20.73
C ALA A 17 6.57 39.34 20.90
N ILE A 18 5.34 39.72 20.56
CA ILE A 18 4.23 38.78 20.42
C ILE A 18 4.33 38.19 19.01
N ALA A 19 4.90 37.00 18.89
CA ALA A 19 4.81 36.21 17.67
C ALA A 19 3.38 35.64 17.57
N LEU A 20 2.59 36.16 16.63
CA LEU A 20 1.27 35.64 16.32
C LEU A 20 1.44 34.33 15.54
N LEU A 21 1.32 33.18 16.22
CA LEU A 21 1.21 31.88 15.55
C LEU A 21 -0.17 31.79 14.89
N VAL A 22 -0.22 32.03 13.58
CA VAL A 22 -1.40 31.72 12.77
C VAL A 22 -1.43 30.19 12.62
N ALA A 23 -2.10 29.51 13.55
CA ALA A 23 -2.43 28.10 13.39
C ALA A 23 -3.57 28.01 12.37
N PHE A 24 -3.25 27.66 11.13
CA PHE A 24 -4.25 27.19 10.19
C PHE A 24 -4.79 25.85 10.70
N PRO A 25 -6.12 25.66 10.82
CA PRO A 25 -6.68 24.35 11.07
C PRO A 25 -6.49 23.52 9.79
N GLY A 26 -5.30 22.93 9.64
CA GLY A 26 -5.15 21.78 8.78
C GLY A 26 -6.03 20.69 9.37
N THR A 27 -6.93 20.11 8.57
CA THR A 27 -7.52 18.82 8.93
C THR A 27 -6.36 17.84 9.03
N ALA A 28 -5.86 17.62 10.25
CA ALA A 28 -4.86 16.59 10.52
C ALA A 28 -5.53 15.24 10.30
N LEU A 29 -5.48 14.76 9.06
CA LEU A 29 -5.75 13.38 8.75
C LEU A 29 -4.69 12.56 9.50
N ALA A 30 -5.11 11.47 10.14
CA ALA A 30 -4.17 10.59 10.81
C ALA A 30 -3.22 10.03 9.76
N ALA A 31 -1.93 10.30 9.90
CA ALA A 31 -0.91 9.72 9.03
C ALA A 31 -0.99 8.17 9.09
N PRO A 32 -0.61 7.47 8.01
CA PRO A 32 -0.46 6.02 8.04
C PRO A 32 0.38 5.58 9.24
N PRO A 33 0.10 4.41 9.86
CA PRO A 33 0.98 3.88 10.88
C PRO A 33 2.37 3.60 10.29
N ALA A 34 3.38 3.54 11.16
CA ALA A 34 4.72 3.14 10.75
C ALA A 34 4.72 1.72 10.17
N ALA A 35 5.55 1.46 9.18
CA ALA A 35 5.69 0.16 8.57
C ALA A 35 6.14 -0.92 9.58
N LEU A 36 5.61 -2.13 9.40
CA LEU A 36 6.14 -3.33 10.01
C LEU A 36 7.54 -3.62 9.44
N PRO A 37 8.45 -4.20 10.24
CA PRO A 37 9.74 -4.66 9.71
C PRO A 37 9.53 -5.74 8.65
N ALA A 38 10.31 -5.69 7.57
CA ALA A 38 10.33 -6.76 6.59
C ALA A 38 10.74 -8.09 7.25
N ASN A 39 9.95 -9.13 7.03
CA ASN A 39 10.16 -10.45 7.64
C ASN A 39 9.48 -11.57 6.81
N ALA A 40 9.58 -11.50 5.49
CA ALA A 40 9.13 -12.57 4.61
C ALA A 40 10.21 -13.65 4.43
N ASP A 41 9.82 -14.88 4.12
CA ASP A 41 10.81 -15.93 3.86
C ASP A 41 11.44 -15.80 2.45
N SER A 42 12.39 -16.69 2.14
CA SER A 42 13.12 -16.64 0.86
C SER A 42 12.21 -16.83 -0.36
N THR A 43 11.15 -17.63 -0.25
CA THR A 43 10.24 -17.88 -1.37
C THR A 43 9.44 -16.64 -1.68
N GLU A 44 8.89 -16.00 -0.65
CA GLU A 44 8.15 -14.74 -0.78
C GLU A 44 9.03 -13.59 -1.28
N GLN A 45 10.28 -13.50 -0.82
CA GLN A 45 11.22 -12.48 -1.31
C GLN A 45 11.62 -12.72 -2.78
N THR A 46 11.88 -13.97 -3.16
CA THR A 46 12.36 -14.32 -4.51
C THR A 46 11.38 -13.87 -5.59
N TYR A 47 10.07 -13.99 -5.35
CA TYR A 47 9.04 -13.70 -6.35
C TYR A 47 8.25 -12.43 -6.06
N GLN A 48 8.73 -11.58 -5.14
CA GLN A 48 8.07 -10.32 -4.80
C GLN A 48 7.88 -9.46 -6.07
N PRO A 49 6.68 -8.92 -6.35
CA PRO A 49 6.53 -8.06 -7.51
C PRO A 49 7.31 -6.75 -7.36
N ALA A 50 7.81 -6.26 -8.50
CA ALA A 50 8.39 -4.94 -8.64
C ALA A 50 7.25 -3.98 -8.99
N TYR A 51 6.98 -2.99 -8.13
CA TYR A 51 5.81 -2.13 -8.27
C TYR A 51 6.15 -0.76 -8.84
N ASP A 52 5.23 -0.25 -9.65
CA ASP A 52 5.05 1.17 -9.91
C ASP A 52 3.61 1.60 -9.58
N TYR A 53 3.40 2.90 -9.45
CA TYR A 53 2.12 3.50 -9.15
C TYR A 53 1.94 4.68 -10.08
N ASP A 54 0.92 4.65 -10.95
CA ASP A 54 0.64 5.76 -11.87
C ASP A 54 0.23 7.01 -11.08
N THR A 55 0.37 8.18 -11.70
CA THR A 55 0.11 9.47 -11.02
C THR A 55 -1.33 9.66 -10.54
N ASP A 56 -2.26 8.82 -10.95
CA ASP A 56 -3.69 8.89 -10.68
C ASP A 56 -4.17 8.16 -9.42
N GLY A 57 -3.27 7.52 -8.66
CA GLY A 57 -3.60 6.81 -7.42
C GLY A 57 -2.70 7.11 -6.23
N CYS A 58 -3.06 6.56 -5.07
CA CYS A 58 -2.24 6.56 -3.86
C CYS A 58 -1.00 5.67 -4.00
N TYR A 59 -0.01 5.89 -3.13
CA TYR A 59 0.99 4.86 -2.82
C TYR A 59 0.40 3.81 -1.87
N SER A 60 0.97 2.61 -1.91
CA SER A 60 0.67 1.61 -0.89
C SER A 60 1.15 2.10 0.48
N THR A 61 0.45 1.71 1.55
CA THR A 61 0.78 2.09 2.92
C THR A 61 0.67 0.88 3.87
N PRO A 62 1.25 0.95 5.08
CA PRO A 62 1.02 -0.04 6.10
C PRO A 62 -0.46 -0.05 6.50
N ALA A 63 -1.12 -1.21 6.40
CA ALA A 63 -2.46 -1.43 6.90
C ALA A 63 -2.50 -1.51 8.43
N ILE A 64 -1.38 -1.86 9.07
CA ILE A 64 -1.26 -1.97 10.51
C ILE A 64 0.16 -1.63 10.95
N GLY A 65 0.29 -0.92 12.08
CA GLY A 65 1.58 -0.60 12.67
C GLY A 65 2.10 -1.66 13.66
N PRO A 66 3.37 -1.55 14.10
CA PRO A 66 3.99 -2.47 15.07
C PRO A 66 3.25 -2.58 16.42
N THR A 67 2.43 -1.59 16.77
CA THR A 67 1.63 -1.56 18.00
C THR A 67 0.22 -2.12 17.82
N GLY A 68 -0.13 -2.61 16.63
CA GLY A 68 -1.48 -3.08 16.30
C GLY A 68 -2.45 -1.97 15.87
N THR A 69 -1.97 -0.72 15.74
CA THR A 69 -2.80 0.39 15.24
C THR A 69 -3.13 0.16 13.77
N LEU A 70 -4.40 -0.06 13.47
CA LEU A 70 -4.91 -0.19 12.10
C LEU A 70 -4.86 1.16 11.38
N ASN A 71 -4.56 1.12 10.09
CA ASN A 71 -4.67 2.28 9.22
C ASN A 71 -6.14 2.66 9.05
N GLY A 72 -6.48 3.89 9.43
CA GLY A 72 -7.86 4.39 9.37
C GLY A 72 -8.35 4.65 7.94
N GLY A 73 -7.46 4.64 6.95
CA GLY A 73 -7.73 4.99 5.56
C GLY A 73 -8.07 6.47 5.38
N LEU A 74 -8.45 6.83 4.16
CA LEU A 74 -8.88 8.17 3.80
C LEU A 74 -10.33 8.17 3.31
N ASN A 75 -10.99 9.31 3.46
CA ASN A 75 -12.28 9.50 2.79
C ASN A 75 -12.04 9.51 1.27
N PRO A 76 -12.81 8.77 0.46
CA PRO A 76 -12.68 8.74 -1.00
C PRO A 76 -13.26 10.03 -1.60
N THR A 77 -12.66 11.16 -1.27
CA THR A 77 -13.04 12.51 -1.70
C THR A 77 -11.79 13.32 -1.99
N GLY A 78 -11.94 14.49 -2.62
CA GLY A 78 -10.80 15.28 -3.09
C GLY A 78 -10.13 14.64 -4.31
N ALA A 79 -8.90 15.04 -4.60
CA ALA A 79 -8.12 14.47 -5.70
C ALA A 79 -7.88 12.97 -5.50
N LEU A 80 -7.81 12.22 -6.60
CA LEU A 80 -7.65 10.75 -6.57
C LEU A 80 -6.40 10.33 -5.78
N ASN A 81 -5.30 11.04 -5.99
CA ASN A 81 -4.01 10.88 -5.30
C ASN A 81 -3.83 11.84 -4.10
N GLY A 82 -4.87 12.60 -3.73
CA GLY A 82 -4.79 13.63 -2.71
C GLY A 82 -4.57 13.04 -1.32
N SER A 83 -3.56 13.56 -0.62
CA SER A 83 -3.18 13.19 0.76
C SER A 83 -2.66 11.74 0.94
N CYS A 84 -2.24 11.08 -0.13
CA CYS A 84 -1.74 9.70 -0.09
C CYS A 84 -0.65 9.38 -1.14
N ARG A 85 0.00 10.40 -1.70
CA ARG A 85 1.00 10.25 -2.76
C ARG A 85 2.17 11.22 -2.63
N ASP A 86 2.39 11.78 -1.46
CA ASP A 86 3.58 12.60 -1.24
C ASP A 86 4.84 11.69 -1.30
N ALA A 87 6.00 12.27 -1.63
CA ALA A 87 7.24 11.49 -1.72
C ALA A 87 7.55 10.72 -0.42
N SER A 88 7.19 11.28 0.73
CA SER A 88 7.31 10.63 2.05
C SER A 88 6.42 9.41 2.22
N ASP A 89 5.27 9.36 1.54
CA ASP A 89 4.38 8.20 1.63
C ASP A 89 5.04 6.98 0.97
N LEU A 90 5.86 7.20 -0.08
CA LEU A 90 6.63 6.15 -0.74
C LEU A 90 7.81 5.63 0.10
N ASP A 91 8.16 6.30 1.20
CA ASP A 91 9.17 5.85 2.16
C ASP A 91 8.57 4.96 3.26
N ASN A 92 7.24 4.96 3.43
CA ASN A 92 6.53 4.18 4.44
C ASN A 92 5.54 3.23 3.77
N THR A 93 6.03 2.07 3.33
CA THR A 93 5.22 1.07 2.63
C THR A 93 5.44 -0.33 3.21
N ASN A 94 4.40 -1.18 3.16
CA ASN A 94 4.52 -2.61 3.40
C ASN A 94 3.87 -3.40 2.27
N GLY A 95 4.46 -4.55 1.96
CA GLY A 95 3.78 -5.62 1.24
C GLY A 95 3.47 -6.76 2.20
N TYR A 96 2.40 -7.51 1.93
CA TYR A 96 2.01 -8.67 2.72
C TYR A 96 1.98 -9.89 1.83
N SER A 97 2.50 -11.02 2.29
CA SER A 97 2.50 -12.24 1.50
C SER A 97 1.99 -13.45 2.26
N ARG A 98 1.41 -14.39 1.51
CA ARG A 98 1.06 -15.73 1.97
C ARG A 98 1.11 -16.68 0.78
N TYR A 99 1.67 -17.87 0.98
CA TYR A 99 1.72 -18.88 -0.06
C TYR A 99 1.19 -20.24 0.37
N LYS A 100 0.83 -21.05 -0.61
CA LYS A 100 0.51 -22.47 -0.48
C LYS A 100 1.25 -23.22 -1.58
N CYS A 101 1.79 -24.39 -1.26
CA CYS A 101 2.40 -25.29 -2.23
C CYS A 101 1.74 -26.67 -2.18
N ASN A 102 1.35 -27.19 -3.33
CA ASN A 102 0.86 -28.56 -3.50
C ASN A 102 0.96 -28.96 -4.98
N ASN A 103 0.94 -30.27 -5.25
CA ASN A 103 0.88 -30.82 -6.61
C ASN A 103 1.95 -30.27 -7.58
N GLY A 104 3.16 -30.00 -7.06
CA GLY A 104 4.29 -29.48 -7.84
C GLY A 104 4.26 -27.97 -8.12
N TRP A 105 3.28 -27.25 -7.57
CA TRP A 105 3.10 -25.81 -7.72
C TRP A 105 3.19 -25.09 -6.37
N CYS A 106 3.66 -23.85 -6.40
CA CYS A 106 3.52 -22.89 -5.31
C CYS A 106 2.80 -21.65 -5.82
N ALA A 107 1.76 -21.22 -5.11
CA ALA A 107 1.04 -19.99 -5.39
C ALA A 107 1.32 -19.00 -4.25
N ILE A 108 1.89 -17.84 -4.58
CA ILE A 108 2.24 -16.81 -3.61
C ILE A 108 1.37 -15.59 -3.87
N ILE A 109 0.52 -15.23 -2.91
CA ILE A 109 -0.30 -14.02 -2.96
C ILE A 109 0.48 -12.91 -2.29
N TYR A 110 0.64 -11.78 -2.99
CA TYR A 110 1.11 -10.51 -2.46
C TYR A 110 -0.08 -9.56 -2.39
N GLY A 111 -0.28 -8.90 -1.25
CA GLY A 111 -1.29 -7.86 -1.07
C GLY A 111 -0.63 -6.52 -0.76
N LEU A 112 -1.11 -5.45 -1.38
CA LEU A 112 -0.83 -4.07 -1.00
C LEU A 112 -2.12 -3.41 -0.51
N TYR A 113 -1.99 -2.56 0.52
CA TYR A 113 -3.09 -1.76 1.04
C TYR A 113 -2.94 -0.31 0.60
N PHE A 114 -4.05 0.30 0.18
CA PHE A 114 -4.14 1.73 -0.11
C PHE A 114 -5.22 2.36 0.76
N GLU A 115 -5.04 3.62 1.14
CA GLU A 115 -5.91 4.25 2.13
C GLU A 115 -7.32 4.54 1.60
N LYS A 116 -7.46 4.68 0.28
CA LYS A 116 -8.72 4.89 -0.42
C LYS A 116 -8.59 4.45 -1.88
N ASP A 117 -9.73 4.24 -2.49
CA ASP A 117 -9.89 4.06 -3.91
C ASP A 117 -11.07 4.91 -4.40
N GLN A 118 -10.88 5.57 -5.53
CA GLN A 118 -11.81 6.54 -6.09
C GLN A 118 -11.96 6.34 -7.59
N ALA A 119 -13.21 6.25 -8.06
CA ALA A 119 -13.51 6.35 -9.48
C ALA A 119 -13.47 7.81 -9.97
N LEU A 120 -13.99 8.76 -9.19
CA LEU A 120 -14.17 10.15 -9.60
C LEU A 120 -13.48 11.13 -8.64
N ALA A 121 -12.70 12.06 -9.19
CA ALA A 121 -12.11 13.14 -8.41
C ALA A 121 -13.19 14.02 -7.76
N GLY A 122 -12.99 14.37 -6.49
CA GLY A 122 -13.89 15.22 -5.71
C GLY A 122 -15.15 14.52 -5.18
N SER A 123 -15.39 13.26 -5.52
CA SER A 123 -16.63 12.54 -5.17
C SER A 123 -16.34 11.13 -4.62
N SER A 124 -17.20 10.68 -3.71
CA SER A 124 -17.22 9.31 -3.20
C SER A 124 -18.07 8.36 -4.05
N ILE A 125 -18.74 8.86 -5.10
CA ILE A 125 -19.53 8.02 -6.00
C ILE A 125 -18.58 7.06 -6.72
N GLY A 126 -18.80 5.76 -6.52
CA GLY A 126 -17.96 4.71 -7.08
C GLY A 126 -16.57 4.61 -6.45
N GLY A 127 -16.37 5.13 -5.23
CA GLY A 127 -15.13 4.96 -4.47
C GLY A 127 -15.40 4.44 -3.06
N HIS A 128 -14.34 4.02 -2.37
CA HIS A 128 -14.40 3.58 -0.98
C HIS A 128 -13.14 3.94 -0.21
N ARG A 129 -13.31 4.08 1.11
CA ARG A 129 -12.21 4.09 2.07
C ARG A 129 -11.63 2.67 2.13
N HIS A 130 -10.31 2.59 2.27
CA HIS A 130 -9.52 1.36 2.20
C HIS A 130 -9.53 0.75 0.81
N ASP A 131 -8.41 0.17 0.42
CA ASP A 131 -8.33 -0.68 -0.75
C ASP A 131 -7.26 -1.76 -0.55
N TRP A 132 -7.50 -2.92 -1.15
CA TRP A 132 -6.63 -4.08 -1.07
C TRP A 132 -6.53 -4.73 -2.44
N GLU A 133 -5.38 -4.51 -3.09
CA GLU A 133 -5.07 -5.13 -4.37
C GLU A 133 -4.05 -6.25 -4.18
N HIS A 134 -4.10 -7.25 -5.08
CA HIS A 134 -3.36 -8.49 -4.97
C HIS A 134 -2.70 -8.89 -6.28
N VAL A 135 -1.52 -9.49 -6.14
CA VAL A 135 -0.81 -10.19 -7.21
C VAL A 135 -0.59 -11.63 -6.77
N VAL A 136 -0.92 -12.60 -7.62
CA VAL A 136 -0.63 -14.01 -7.36
C VAL A 136 0.44 -14.48 -8.34
N VAL A 137 1.56 -14.98 -7.82
CA VAL A 137 2.64 -15.55 -8.63
C VAL A 137 2.58 -17.07 -8.51
N TRP A 138 2.42 -17.74 -9.66
CA TRP A 138 2.31 -19.18 -9.78
C TRP A 138 3.64 -19.78 -10.23
N VAL A 139 4.27 -20.52 -9.34
CA VAL A 139 5.63 -21.03 -9.49
C VAL A 139 5.61 -22.54 -9.66
N GLN A 140 6.35 -23.04 -10.65
CA GLN A 140 6.62 -24.46 -10.85
C GLN A 140 8.10 -24.65 -11.14
N ASN A 141 8.74 -25.62 -10.49
CA ASN A 141 10.18 -25.91 -10.65
C ASN A 141 11.06 -24.66 -10.45
N ASN A 142 10.75 -23.84 -9.45
CA ASN A 142 11.42 -22.57 -9.14
C ASN A 142 11.36 -21.50 -10.25
N VAL A 143 10.42 -21.63 -11.19
CA VAL A 143 10.16 -20.63 -12.23
C VAL A 143 8.73 -20.14 -12.11
N ALA A 144 8.54 -18.82 -12.04
CA ALA A 144 7.22 -18.21 -12.08
C ALA A 144 6.62 -18.35 -13.50
N GLN A 145 5.62 -19.22 -13.65
CA GLN A 145 4.99 -19.54 -14.94
C GLN A 145 3.80 -18.64 -15.25
N TYR A 146 3.08 -18.18 -14.22
CA TYR A 146 1.94 -17.29 -14.38
C TYR A 146 1.96 -16.19 -13.33
N VAL A 147 1.35 -15.06 -13.69
CA VAL A 147 1.08 -13.95 -12.78
C VAL A 147 -0.38 -13.58 -12.94
N SER A 148 -1.08 -13.42 -11.82
CA SER A 148 -2.47 -12.96 -11.81
C SER A 148 -2.55 -11.63 -11.08
N THR A 149 -3.23 -10.63 -11.63
CA THR A 149 -3.44 -9.32 -10.98
C THR A 149 -4.91 -9.13 -10.67
N SER A 150 -5.23 -8.62 -9.49
CA SER A 150 -6.60 -8.27 -9.14
C SER A 150 -7.14 -7.14 -10.00
N ASN A 151 -8.40 -7.24 -10.38
CA ASN A 151 -9.15 -6.18 -11.04
C ASN A 151 -10.62 -6.20 -10.62
N HIS A 152 -11.04 -5.24 -9.79
CA HIS A 152 -12.44 -5.04 -9.41
C HIS A 152 -13.10 -6.30 -8.84
N GLY A 153 -12.39 -7.03 -7.96
CA GLY A 153 -12.87 -8.27 -7.34
C GLY A 153 -12.70 -9.54 -8.19
N SER A 154 -12.13 -9.42 -9.39
CA SER A 154 -11.72 -10.54 -10.25
C SER A 154 -10.21 -10.60 -10.39
N PHE A 155 -9.71 -11.51 -11.22
CA PHE A 155 -8.31 -11.61 -11.59
C PHE A 155 -8.14 -11.65 -13.10
N SER A 156 -7.17 -10.90 -13.60
CA SER A 156 -6.57 -11.14 -14.91
C SER A 156 -5.39 -12.09 -14.74
N ILE A 157 -5.31 -13.12 -15.59
CA ILE A 157 -4.29 -14.17 -15.50
C ILE A 157 -3.39 -14.09 -16.74
N TYR A 158 -2.08 -14.07 -16.52
CA TYR A 158 -1.09 -13.89 -17.58
C TYR A 158 -0.07 -15.01 -17.57
N ASP A 159 0.21 -15.53 -18.77
CA ASP A 159 1.36 -16.41 -18.99
C ASP A 159 2.67 -15.64 -18.83
N ARG A 160 3.72 -16.30 -18.35
CA ARG A 160 5.07 -15.73 -18.16
C ARG A 160 5.54 -14.93 -19.38
N SER A 161 5.21 -15.38 -20.60
CA SER A 161 5.60 -14.72 -21.86
C SER A 161 5.02 -13.32 -22.05
N GLN A 162 3.92 -13.00 -21.35
CA GLN A 162 3.28 -11.68 -21.39
C GLN A 162 3.86 -10.72 -20.34
N VAL A 163 4.56 -11.25 -19.34
CA VAL A 163 5.02 -10.49 -18.17
C VAL A 163 6.41 -9.92 -18.43
N ARG A 164 6.59 -8.65 -18.09
CA ARG A 164 7.92 -8.02 -17.99
C ARG A 164 8.50 -8.29 -16.61
N TRP A 165 9.79 -8.62 -16.54
CA TRP A 165 10.44 -9.06 -15.30
C TRP A 165 11.64 -8.17 -14.96
N ASP A 166 11.88 -7.97 -13.67
CA ASP A 166 13.20 -7.64 -13.12
C ASP A 166 13.72 -8.89 -12.41
N GLY A 167 14.61 -9.65 -13.05
CA GLY A 167 15.00 -10.98 -12.56
C GLY A 167 13.80 -11.92 -12.41
N THR A 168 13.45 -12.26 -11.16
CA THR A 168 12.30 -13.10 -10.78
C THR A 168 11.07 -12.29 -10.36
N HIS A 169 11.16 -10.96 -10.37
CA HIS A 169 10.13 -10.04 -9.93
C HIS A 169 9.24 -9.61 -11.10
N PRO A 170 7.94 -9.98 -11.13
CA PRO A 170 7.05 -9.47 -12.16
C PRO A 170 6.83 -7.96 -11.96
N LYS A 171 6.85 -7.19 -13.05
CA LYS A 171 6.63 -5.75 -13.03
C LYS A 171 5.14 -5.43 -13.08
N ILE A 172 4.63 -4.81 -12.03
CA ILE A 172 3.21 -4.55 -11.79
C ILE A 172 2.98 -3.07 -11.56
N VAL A 173 1.89 -2.54 -12.11
CA VAL A 173 1.52 -1.14 -11.97
C VAL A 173 0.14 -1.02 -11.34
N TYR A 174 0.05 -0.22 -10.28
CA TYR A 174 -1.22 0.24 -9.72
C TYR A 174 -1.69 1.49 -10.48
N HIS A 175 -2.89 1.45 -11.05
CA HIS A 175 -3.38 2.51 -11.93
C HIS A 175 -4.89 2.70 -11.83
N LYS A 176 -5.39 3.82 -12.34
CA LYS A 176 -6.82 4.02 -12.62
C LYS A 176 -7.28 3.22 -13.84
N ASP A 177 -8.30 2.38 -13.69
CA ASP A 177 -8.88 1.63 -14.82
C ASP A 177 -9.98 2.41 -15.54
N GLY A 178 -9.57 3.35 -16.41
CA GLY A 178 -10.48 4.18 -17.18
C GLY A 178 -11.43 4.98 -16.29
N ILE A 179 -12.74 4.74 -16.43
CA ILE A 179 -13.79 5.39 -15.60
C ILE A 179 -14.12 4.64 -14.31
N SER A 180 -13.56 3.44 -14.13
CA SER A 180 -13.78 2.58 -12.95
C SER A 180 -12.91 3.03 -11.79
N THR A 181 -12.73 2.19 -10.77
CA THR A 181 -11.79 2.26 -9.64
C THR A 181 -10.34 1.90 -10.04
N HIS A 182 -9.41 1.82 -9.08
CA HIS A 182 -8.04 1.39 -9.36
C HIS A 182 -7.93 -0.13 -9.43
N CYS A 183 -6.87 -0.62 -10.07
CA CYS A 183 -6.49 -2.03 -10.04
C CYS A 183 -5.02 -2.23 -10.38
N PHE A 184 -4.54 -3.47 -10.28
CA PHE A 184 -3.24 -3.85 -10.81
C PHE A 184 -3.30 -4.29 -12.28
N ARG A 185 -2.29 -3.87 -13.04
CA ARG A 185 -1.96 -4.39 -14.39
C ARG A 185 -0.51 -4.82 -14.49
N LEU A 186 -0.18 -5.56 -15.54
CA LEU A 186 1.21 -5.74 -15.95
C LEU A 186 1.81 -4.41 -16.44
N ALA A 187 3.09 -4.21 -16.17
CA ALA A 187 3.86 -3.15 -16.81
C ALA A 187 3.98 -3.38 -18.33
N ASN A 188 4.02 -2.29 -19.08
CA ASN A 188 4.27 -2.24 -20.52
C ASN A 188 5.54 -1.41 -20.80
N THR A 189 5.77 -1.06 -22.07
CA THR A 189 6.97 -0.31 -22.48
C THR A 189 6.99 1.16 -22.06
N ASN A 190 5.83 1.72 -21.72
CA ASN A 190 5.69 3.12 -21.31
C ASN A 190 5.95 3.33 -19.82
N ASP A 191 6.02 2.27 -19.02
CA ASP A 191 6.28 2.32 -17.57
C ASP A 191 7.81 2.28 -17.26
N GLU A 192 8.63 2.73 -18.21
CA GLU A 192 10.09 2.80 -18.07
C GLU A 192 10.60 4.20 -18.44
N PRO A 193 11.09 5.00 -17.48
CA PRO A 193 11.16 4.69 -16.05
C PRO A 193 9.78 4.72 -15.36
N PRO A 194 9.65 4.09 -14.18
CA PRO A 194 8.46 4.18 -13.33
C PRO A 194 8.02 5.62 -13.02
N GLU A 195 6.70 5.87 -12.95
CA GLU A 195 6.07 7.18 -12.72
C GLU A 195 6.12 7.64 -11.25
N ASN A 196 6.42 6.76 -10.31
CA ASN A 196 6.52 7.12 -8.90
C ASN A 196 7.63 8.15 -8.60
N HIS A 197 7.55 8.82 -7.44
CA HIS A 197 8.47 9.89 -7.03
C HIS A 197 9.96 9.50 -7.02
N LYS A 198 10.29 8.20 -6.97
CA LYS A 198 11.66 7.70 -6.98
C LYS A 198 12.17 7.33 -8.38
N GLY A 199 11.32 7.35 -9.41
CA GLY A 199 11.69 7.01 -10.79
C GLY A 199 12.29 5.62 -10.98
N THR A 200 12.01 4.70 -10.05
CA THR A 200 12.59 3.36 -9.97
C THR A 200 11.53 2.36 -9.53
N TRP A 201 11.74 1.08 -9.85
CA TRP A 201 10.85 0.01 -9.44
C TRP A 201 10.90 -0.16 -7.92
N GLN A 202 9.74 -0.24 -7.28
CA GLN A 202 9.63 -0.24 -5.82
C GLN A 202 9.38 -1.64 -5.27
N PHE A 203 10.01 -1.92 -4.13
CA PHE A 203 9.89 -3.16 -3.38
C PHE A 203 9.46 -2.81 -1.94
N PRO A 204 8.14 -2.77 -1.65
CA PRO A 204 7.66 -2.51 -0.30
C PRO A 204 8.25 -3.47 0.73
N ALA A 205 8.45 -3.03 1.96
CA ALA A 205 8.97 -3.89 3.02
C ALA A 205 8.01 -5.09 3.23
N LEU A 206 8.46 -6.30 2.87
CA LEU A 206 7.60 -7.46 2.74
C LEU A 206 7.45 -8.21 4.07
N VAL A 207 6.21 -8.40 4.51
CA VAL A 207 5.84 -9.17 5.70
C VAL A 207 5.19 -10.48 5.26
N GLY A 208 5.90 -11.58 5.44
CA GLY A 208 5.38 -12.91 5.15
C GLY A 208 4.35 -13.36 6.16
N TRP A 209 3.52 -14.35 5.79
CA TRP A 209 2.41 -14.80 6.63
C TRP A 209 2.86 -15.24 8.03
N ASN A 210 4.05 -15.83 8.12
CA ASN A 210 4.65 -16.27 9.38
C ASN A 210 5.63 -15.25 9.99
N GLY A 211 5.78 -14.09 9.34
CA GLY A 211 6.72 -13.02 9.69
C GLY A 211 6.15 -11.90 10.55
N TYR A 212 4.84 -11.90 10.81
CA TYR A 212 4.22 -10.86 11.61
C TYR A 212 4.75 -10.89 13.06
N PRO A 213 4.93 -9.71 13.71
CA PRO A 213 5.12 -9.66 15.14
C PRO A 213 3.94 -10.32 15.88
N SER A 214 4.18 -10.80 17.10
CA SER A 214 3.18 -11.51 17.90
C SER A 214 1.87 -10.71 18.03
N GLY A 215 0.73 -11.35 17.74
CA GLY A 215 -0.61 -10.76 17.81
C GLY A 215 -0.99 -9.81 16.67
N ILE A 216 -0.03 -9.28 15.90
CA ILE A 216 -0.31 -8.30 14.83
C ILE A 216 -1.10 -8.93 13.69
N ARG A 217 -0.76 -10.16 13.30
CA ARG A 217 -1.49 -10.87 12.25
C ARG A 217 -2.96 -11.05 12.60
N ASP A 218 -3.25 -11.39 13.85
CA ASP A 218 -4.62 -11.67 14.31
C ASP A 218 -5.47 -10.40 14.32
N ILE A 219 -4.88 -9.25 14.67
CA ILE A 219 -5.55 -7.95 14.59
C ILE A 219 -5.85 -7.60 13.12
N LEU A 220 -4.86 -7.74 12.22
CA LEU A 220 -5.01 -7.43 10.80
C LEU A 220 -6.08 -8.29 10.13
N THR A 221 -6.09 -9.60 10.39
CA THR A 221 -7.03 -10.54 9.77
C THR A 221 -8.45 -10.42 10.32
N SER A 222 -8.60 -9.91 11.54
CA SER A 222 -9.90 -9.65 12.17
C SER A 222 -10.47 -8.27 11.85
N ALA A 223 -9.68 -7.38 11.26
CA ALA A 223 -10.11 -6.02 10.93
C ALA A 223 -11.21 -5.98 9.86
N ASN A 224 -12.09 -4.99 9.99
CA ASN A 224 -13.09 -4.68 8.98
C ASN A 224 -12.53 -3.60 8.04
N TRP A 225 -12.28 -3.96 6.79
CA TRP A 225 -11.76 -3.09 5.74
C TRP A 225 -12.87 -2.46 4.88
N GLY A 226 -14.12 -2.49 5.35
CA GLY A 226 -15.27 -1.96 4.63
C GLY A 226 -15.52 -2.75 3.35
N SER A 227 -15.44 -2.08 2.20
CA SER A 227 -15.61 -2.71 0.89
C SER A 227 -14.36 -3.45 0.41
N ALA A 228 -13.19 -3.11 0.94
CA ALA A 228 -11.94 -3.74 0.57
C ALA A 228 -11.80 -5.13 1.19
N ASN A 229 -11.18 -6.07 0.48
CA ASN A 229 -11.06 -7.45 0.93
C ASN A 229 -9.61 -7.88 1.08
N PHE A 230 -9.16 -8.13 2.31
CA PHE A 230 -7.83 -8.71 2.56
C PHE A 230 -7.80 -10.20 2.20
N GLY A 231 -7.28 -10.53 1.01
CA GLY A 231 -7.32 -11.86 0.40
C GLY A 231 -6.44 -12.92 1.08
N LEU A 232 -5.51 -12.52 1.94
CA LEU A 232 -4.58 -13.44 2.60
C LEU A 232 -5.17 -14.10 3.85
N LYS A 233 -6.29 -13.59 4.40
CA LYS A 233 -6.90 -14.14 5.62
C LYS A 233 -7.51 -15.53 5.38
N ASP A 234 -7.58 -16.36 6.41
CA ASP A 234 -8.04 -17.76 6.30
C ASP A 234 -9.40 -17.91 5.60
N GLY A 235 -10.37 -17.04 5.93
CA GLY A 235 -11.70 -17.06 5.33
C GLY A 235 -11.76 -16.64 3.86
N SER A 236 -10.66 -16.17 3.27
CA SER A 236 -10.60 -15.72 1.87
C SER A 236 -9.49 -16.38 1.07
N PHE A 237 -8.44 -16.90 1.73
CA PHE A 237 -7.22 -17.35 1.08
C PHE A 237 -7.45 -18.39 -0.04
N ASN A 238 -8.20 -19.47 0.25
CA ASN A 238 -8.44 -20.51 -0.74
C ASN A 238 -9.33 -20.04 -1.90
N SER A 239 -10.36 -19.23 -1.63
CA SER A 239 -11.22 -18.70 -2.70
C SER A 239 -10.49 -17.67 -3.56
N HIS A 240 -9.58 -16.90 -2.96
CA HIS A 240 -8.71 -15.97 -3.67
C HIS A 240 -7.74 -16.71 -4.61
N LEU A 241 -7.12 -17.78 -4.12
CA LEU A 241 -6.30 -18.67 -4.96
C LEU A 241 -7.10 -19.25 -6.12
N ALA A 242 -8.31 -19.76 -5.85
CA ALA A 242 -9.17 -20.33 -6.88
C ALA A 242 -9.55 -19.31 -7.97
N ALA A 243 -9.87 -18.07 -7.58
CA ALA A 243 -10.22 -17.00 -8.51
C ALA A 243 -9.03 -16.57 -9.39
N ALA A 244 -7.81 -16.64 -8.86
CA ALA A 244 -6.58 -16.24 -9.55
C ALA A 244 -5.92 -17.39 -10.34
N MET A 245 -6.44 -18.61 -10.27
CA MET A 245 -5.76 -19.81 -10.74
C MET A 245 -5.75 -19.96 -12.28
N PRO A 246 -4.58 -20.13 -12.92
CA PRO A 246 -4.48 -20.48 -14.33
C PRO A 246 -5.21 -21.79 -14.63
N ALA A 247 -5.91 -21.85 -15.75
CA ALA A 247 -6.57 -23.06 -16.18
C ALA A 247 -5.55 -24.17 -16.50
N GLY A 248 -5.86 -25.41 -16.12
CA GLY A 248 -5.09 -26.59 -16.51
C GLY A 248 -3.85 -26.90 -15.67
N ILE A 249 -3.55 -26.14 -14.62
CA ILE A 249 -2.51 -26.51 -13.65
C ILE A 249 -3.06 -27.51 -12.63
N THR A 250 -2.17 -28.27 -12.00
CA THR A 250 -2.52 -29.32 -11.03
C THR A 250 -2.69 -28.81 -9.59
N PHE A 251 -2.49 -27.52 -9.36
CA PHE A 251 -2.65 -26.91 -8.04
C PHE A 251 -4.08 -27.07 -7.51
N ASP A 252 -4.21 -27.37 -6.22
CA ASP A 252 -5.48 -27.44 -5.51
C ASP A 252 -5.56 -26.33 -4.45
N PRO A 253 -6.43 -25.31 -4.63
CA PRO A 253 -6.65 -24.28 -3.62
C PRO A 253 -7.14 -24.81 -2.27
N ASN A 254 -7.79 -25.97 -2.23
CA ASN A 254 -8.42 -26.55 -1.05
C ASN A 254 -7.70 -27.78 -0.47
N ALA A 255 -6.51 -28.09 -0.97
CA ALA A 255 -5.62 -29.07 -0.35
C ALA A 255 -5.22 -28.67 1.08
#